data_AF-E6UFL0-F1
#
_entry.id   AF-E6UFL0-F1
#
_cell.length_a   1.000
_cell.length_b   1.000
_cell.length_c   1.000
_cell.angle_alpha   90.00
_cell.angle_beta   90.00
_cell.angle_gamma   90.00
#
_symmetry.space_group_name_H-M   'P 1'
#
loop_
_entity.id
_entity.type
_entity.pdbx_description
1 polymer ?
#
loop_
_entity_poly.entity_id
_entity_poly.type
_entity_poly.pdbx_seq_one_letter_code
_entity_poly.pdbx_strand_id
1 'polypeptide(L)'
;MKVKVIGIPLSEEEIEEYKKYVRNKHPEDKIEELVIESDGEYVDLTCYTRALPFERIRRITGYLVGSLDRFNDAKRAEVADRLSHDTEPFVQEM
;
A
#
# COMPACT_ATOMS: atom_id res chain seq x y z
N MET A 1 5.74 -13.79 1.97
CA MET A 1 7.05 -13.14 1.93
C MET A 1 8.03 -14.04 1.20
N LYS A 2 8.36 -13.69 -0.05
CA LYS A 2 9.46 -14.28 -0.81
C LYS A 2 10.77 -13.70 -0.26
N VAL A 3 11.82 -14.51 -0.14
CA VAL A 3 13.12 -14.05 0.37
C VAL A 3 14.18 -14.25 -0.69
N LYS A 4 14.96 -13.21 -0.95
CA LYS A 4 16.11 -13.23 -1.84
C LYS A 4 17.34 -12.81 -1.06
N VAL A 5 18.36 -13.66 -1.05
CA VAL A 5 19.65 -13.37 -0.42
C VAL A 5 20.64 -13.00 -1.53
N ILE A 6 21.35 -11.89 -1.35
CA ILE A 6 22.36 -11.37 -2.27
C ILE A 6 23.66 -11.19 -1.50
N GLY A 7 24.78 -11.62 -2.09
CA GLY A 7 26.09 -11.54 -1.47
C GLY A 7 26.51 -12.85 -0.81
N ILE A 8 27.03 -12.75 0.42
CA ILE A 8 27.57 -13.90 1.14
C ILE A 8 26.43 -14.84 1.57
N PRO A 9 26.60 -16.16 1.43
CA PRO A 9 25.60 -17.12 1.91
C PRO A 9 25.45 -17.01 3.44
N LEU A 10 24.22 -16.70 3.87
CA LEU A 10 23.82 -16.69 5.27
C LEU A 10 23.25 -18.04 5.67
N SER A 11 23.31 -18.36 6.96
CA SER A 11 22.67 -19.57 7.47
C SER A 11 21.14 -19.47 7.44
N GLU A 12 20.45 -20.61 7.39
CA GLU A 12 18.98 -20.63 7.45
C GLU A 12 18.44 -20.05 8.77
N GLU A 13 19.18 -20.23 9.87
CA GLU A 13 18.83 -19.70 11.18
C GLU A 13 18.86 -18.17 11.21
N GLU A 14 19.91 -17.55 10.66
CA GLU A 14 20.03 -16.09 10.56
C GLU A 14 18.94 -15.49 9.66
N ILE A 15 18.67 -16.12 8.51
CA ILE A 15 17.60 -15.70 7.61
C ILE A 15 16.26 -15.68 8.35
N GLU A 16 15.96 -16.72 9.13
CA GLU A 16 14.71 -16.80 9.89
C GLU A 16 14.61 -15.71 10.96
N GLU A 17 15.71 -15.37 11.62
CA GLU A 17 15.73 -14.29 12.60
C GLU A 17 15.49 -12.92 11.93
N TYR A 18 16.07 -12.68 10.76
CA TYR A 18 15.75 -11.47 9.97
C TYR A 18 14.28 -11.42 9.55
N LYS A 19 13.68 -12.56 9.17
CA LYS A 19 12.24 -12.60 8.87
C LYS A 19 11.42 -12.20 10.10
N LYS A 20 11.77 -12.68 11.30
CA LYS A 20 11.09 -12.31 12.54
C LYS A 20 11.27 -10.84 12.87
N TYR A 21 12.49 -10.32 12.78
CA TYR A 21 12.79 -8.91 13.02
C TYR A 21 11.93 -7.99 12.14
N VAL A 22 11.87 -8.28 10.84
CA VAL A 22 11.09 -7.52 9.87
C VAL A 22 9.59 -7.56 10.20
N ARG A 23 9.04 -8.74 10.52
CA ARG A 23 7.63 -8.88 10.91
C ARG A 23 7.29 -8.15 12.21
N ASN A 24 8.21 -8.12 13.17
CA ASN A 24 7.98 -7.45 14.45
C ASN A 24 8.07 -5.92 14.30
N LYS A 25 8.99 -5.43 13.46
CA LYS A 25 9.15 -4.00 13.19
C LYS A 25 7.99 -3.42 12.39
N HIS A 26 7.39 -4.22 11.51
CA HIS A 26 6.31 -3.82 10.61
C HIS A 26 5.10 -4.76 10.74
N PRO A 27 4.34 -4.71 11.85
CA PRO A 27 3.25 -5.64 12.11
C PRO A 27 2.03 -5.45 11.20
N GLU A 28 1.81 -4.22 10.71
CA GLU A 28 0.66 -3.83 9.90
C GLU A 28 0.91 -4.04 8.39
N ASP A 29 2.18 -4.11 7.97
CA ASP A 29 2.56 -4.11 6.56
C ASP A 29 2.48 -5.51 5.95
N LYS A 30 1.82 -5.61 4.79
CA LYS A 30 1.82 -6.84 3.98
C LYS A 30 3.08 -6.93 3.13
N ILE A 31 4.16 -7.43 3.72
CA ILE A 31 5.45 -7.60 3.05
C ILE A 31 5.39 -8.80 2.09
N GLU A 32 5.50 -8.52 0.80
CA GLU A 32 5.47 -9.53 -0.25
C GLU A 32 6.86 -10.12 -0.50
N GLU A 33 7.89 -9.29 -0.50
CA GLU A 33 9.27 -9.66 -0.79
C GLU A 33 10.25 -8.99 0.18
N LEU A 34 11.22 -9.77 0.65
CA LEU A 34 12.32 -9.33 1.50
C LEU A 34 13.64 -9.66 0.77
N VAL A 35 14.42 -8.62 0.50
CA VAL A 35 15.78 -8.74 -0.04
C VAL A 35 16.76 -8.53 1.10
N ILE A 36 17.65 -9.50 1.29
CA ILE A 36 18.70 -9.49 2.30
C ILE A 36 20.02 -9.39 1.56
N GLU A 37 20.71 -8.27 1.69
CA GLU A 37 22.03 -8.06 1.08
C GLU A 37 23.08 -8.11 2.20
N SER A 38 24.09 -8.98 2.05
CA SER A 38 25.17 -9.13 3.03
C SER A 38 26.53 -8.94 2.38
N ASP A 39 27.33 -8.03 2.94
CA ASP A 39 28.71 -7.74 2.56
C ASP A 39 29.75 -8.39 3.49
N GLY A 40 29.30 -9.08 4.54
CA GLY A 40 30.13 -9.75 5.54
C GLY A 40 30.38 -8.95 6.81
N GLU A 41 30.03 -7.66 6.85
CA GLU A 41 30.10 -6.82 8.05
C GLU A 41 28.72 -6.27 8.43
N TYR A 42 27.90 -5.94 7.43
CA TYR A 42 26.55 -5.44 7.56
C TYR A 42 25.55 -6.28 6.76
N VAL A 43 24.27 -6.10 7.12
CA VAL A 43 23.15 -6.72 6.43
C VAL A 43 22.08 -5.67 6.18
N ASP A 44 21.81 -5.43 4.90
CA ASP A 44 20.78 -4.51 4.44
C ASP A 44 19.49 -5.27 4.16
N LEU A 45 18.39 -4.78 4.74
CA LEU A 45 17.06 -5.39 4.62
C LEU A 45 16.14 -4.47 3.83
N THR A 46 15.88 -4.84 2.57
CA THR A 46 14.93 -4.12 1.72
C THR A 46 13.60 -4.85 1.68
N CYS A 47 12.54 -4.18 2.11
CA CYS A 47 11.19 -4.74 2.15
C CYS A 47 10.35 -4.13 1.02
N TYR A 48 9.79 -4.99 0.17
CA TYR A 48 8.80 -4.58 -0.82
C TYR A 48 7.41 -4.96 -0.34
N THR A 49 6.58 -3.95 -0.17
CA THR A 49 5.16 -4.10 0.19
C THR A 49 4.29 -3.89 -1.04
N ARG A 50 3.15 -4.57 -1.07
CA ARG A 50 2.12 -4.25 -2.06
C ARG A 50 1.50 -2.90 -1.72
N ALA A 51 1.32 -2.05 -2.72
CA ALA A 51 0.48 -0.86 -2.58
C ALA A 51 -0.93 -1.26 -2.14
N LEU A 52 -1.32 -0.83 -0.95
CA LEU A 52 -2.71 -0.97 -0.51
C LEU A 52 -3.56 0.08 -1.25
N PRO A 53 -4.80 -0.27 -1.66
CA PRO A 53 -5.71 0.72 -2.20
C PRO A 53 -5.93 1.81 -1.16
N PHE A 54 -5.86 3.07 -1.58
CA PHE A 54 -6.12 4.19 -0.69
C PHE A 54 -7.62 4.41 -0.53
N GLU A 55 -8.05 4.73 0.69
CA GLU A 55 -9.42 5.14 0.94
C GLU A 55 -9.58 6.64 0.66
N ARG A 56 -10.60 7.02 -0.11
CA ARG A 56 -10.92 8.43 -0.40
C ARG A 56 -11.84 8.98 0.68
N ILE A 57 -11.27 9.66 1.67
CA ILE A 57 -12.03 10.39 2.69
C ILE A 57 -12.43 11.77 2.16
N ARG A 58 -13.67 12.21 2.42
CA ARG A 58 -14.21 13.51 2.03
C ARG A 58 -14.52 14.34 3.28
N ARG A 59 -14.32 15.66 3.23
CA ARG A 59 -14.75 16.58 4.29
C ARG A 59 -16.06 17.25 3.90
N ILE A 60 -17.09 17.04 4.70
CA ILE A 60 -18.34 17.84 4.66
C ILE A 60 -18.33 18.76 5.88
N THR A 61 -19.11 19.86 5.87
CA THR A 61 -19.29 20.83 6.96
C THR A 61 -19.04 20.24 8.36
N GLY A 62 -17.79 20.34 8.83
CA GLY A 62 -17.34 19.89 10.15
C GLY A 62 -16.80 18.45 10.29
N TYR A 63 -17.01 17.52 9.36
CA TYR A 63 -16.73 16.09 9.57
C TYR A 63 -16.05 15.39 8.39
N LEU A 64 -15.24 14.37 8.70
CA LEU A 64 -14.63 13.44 7.74
C LEU A 64 -15.57 12.25 7.52
N VAL A 65 -15.88 11.93 6.26
CA VAL A 65 -16.74 10.81 5.87
C VAL A 65 -16.12 10.02 4.72
N GLY A 66 -16.05 8.69 4.85
CA GLY A 66 -15.57 7.79 3.79
C GLY A 66 -16.62 7.49 2.73
N SER A 67 -17.89 7.37 3.13
CA SER A 67 -19.03 7.06 2.25
C SER A 67 -19.98 8.26 2.05
N LEU A 68 -20.89 8.12 1.08
CA LEU A 68 -21.93 9.11 0.78
C LEU A 68 -23.15 9.01 1.70
N ASP A 69 -23.19 8.04 2.62
CA ASP A 69 -24.39 7.69 3.40
C ASP A 69 -24.86 8.80 4.34
N ARG A 70 -23.95 9.68 4.76
CA ARG A 70 -24.23 10.79 5.67
C ARG A 70 -24.50 12.12 4.96
N PHE A 71 -24.67 12.11 3.64
CA PHE A 71 -24.88 13.33 2.86
C PHE A 71 -26.33 13.80 3.01
N ASN A 72 -26.51 15.10 3.27
CA ASN A 72 -27.82 15.73 3.17
C ASN A 72 -28.27 15.83 1.70
N ASP A 73 -29.54 16.17 1.49
CA ASP A 73 -30.18 16.16 0.17
C ASP A 73 -29.46 17.06 -0.83
N ALA A 74 -29.05 18.26 -0.38
CA ALA A 74 -28.28 19.20 -1.21
C ALA A 74 -26.93 18.64 -1.67
N LYS A 75 -26.18 17.98 -0.78
CA LYS A 75 -24.89 17.37 -1.14
C LYS A 75 -25.05 16.12 -2.00
N ARG A 76 -26.16 15.38 -1.86
CA ARG A 76 -26.46 14.26 -2.77
C ARG A 76 -26.75 14.77 -4.19
N ALA A 77 -27.47 15.88 -4.34
CA ALA A 77 -27.70 16.52 -5.63
C ALA A 77 -26.38 16.97 -6.29
N GLU A 78 -25.51 17.68 -5.57
CA GLU A 78 -24.17 18.06 -6.10
C GLU A 78 -23.32 16.86 -6.54
N VAL A 79 -23.41 15.72 -5.84
CA VAL A 79 -22.69 14.51 -6.23
C VAL A 79 -23.28 13.88 -7.48
N ALA A 80 -24.61 13.90 -7.64
CA ALA A 80 -25.29 13.40 -8.84
C ALA A 80 -24.93 14.21 -10.09
N ASP A 81 -24.70 15.52 -9.95
CA ASP A 81 -24.28 16.40 -11.04
C ASP A 81 -22.78 16.30 -11.39
N ARG A 82 -22.01 15.51 -10.64
CA ARG A 82 -20.56 15.39 -10.85
C ARG A 82 -20.27 14.54 -12.09
N LEU A 83 -19.48 15.09 -13.01
CA LEU A 83 -18.87 14.33 -14.11
C LEU A 83 -17.58 13.65 -13.67
N SER A 84 -17.45 12.34 -13.92
CA SER A 84 -16.18 11.63 -13.75
C SER A 84 -15.25 11.97 -14.90
N HIS A 85 -14.04 12.42 -14.57
CA HIS A 85 -12.94 12.53 -15.52
C HIS A 85 -11.99 11.38 -15.24
N ASP A 86 -12.19 10.27 -15.95
CA ASP A 86 -11.25 9.15 -15.94
C ASP A 86 -10.14 9.39 -16.99
N THR A 87 -9.01 8.71 -16.80
CA THR A 87 -7.84 8.86 -17.69
C THR A 87 -7.97 8.07 -19.00
N GLU A 88 -9.11 7.40 -19.23
CA GLU A 88 -9.32 6.67 -20.48
C GLU A 88 -9.61 7.64 -21.63
N PRO A 89 -8.91 7.49 -22.77
CA PRO A 89 -9.17 8.34 -23.94
C PRO A 89 -10.57 8.05 -24.49
N PHE A 90 -11.36 9.11 -24.63
CA PHE A 90 -12.69 9.06 -25.23
C PHE A 90 -12.58 8.64 -26.71
N VAL A 91 -12.96 7.39 -27.02
CA VAL A 91 -13.17 6.92 -28.39
C VAL A 91 -14.61 7.21 -28.78
N GLN A 92 -14.80 8.21 -29.62
CA GLN A 92 -16.08 8.48 -30.26
C GLN A 92 -16.19 7.61 -31.51
N GLU A 93 -16.98 6.54 -31.46
CA GLU A 93 -17.42 5.88 -32.70
C GLU A 93 -18.38 6.82 -33.44
N MET A 94 -18.05 7.08 -34.71
CA MET A 94 -18.82 7.90 -35.65
C MET A 94 -19.94 7.10 -36.30
#